data_AF-A0A373J0L5-F1
#
_entry.id   AF-A0A373J0L5-F1
#
_cell.length_a   1.000
_cell.length_b   1.000
_cell.length_c   1.000
_cell.angle_alpha   90.00
_cell.angle_beta   90.00
_cell.angle_gamma   90.00
#
_symmetry.space_group_name_H-M   'P 1'
#
loop_
_entity.id
_entity.type
_entity.pdbx_description
1 polymer ?
#
loop_
_entity_poly.entity_id
_entity_poly.type
_entity_poly.pdbx_seq_one_letter_code
_entity_poly.pdbx_strand_id
1 'polypeptide(L)'
;MQDNCIGSFIAQKRKELGITQKQLGEKLNISFQAISKWENGTALPSSDVLIKLANELKVNVEDILNGKELNNISYSKAGVNISYTDSIKDEMEKYVSNGDARVLNRMGAFASLYDFNFDDVKHPVLVLKAEEPGSKQKLAIEHGYTESICHDMINHLVNDIIVMNAKPLAVLDTIVCGKAEKDTIKTLVKGVSDACKENECVLIGGETSIQPQVVDKGVYVLTSNIAGVVDKDKIIDGSKISSGDIILAVSSNGLHTNGYSLVRLLMDIYPDLINSEVDGEKFIDVIMKPHTAYYPVLKDILDSEKITGMAHITGGGIKGNLKRIIPDELCAEIDLSKIKILPVFKKIKEIGKVQDEEMLTTFNCGVGLILVVKEEWAKKLKTHIDKDISCYEIGKITNGDSLEKVSFSNQIVWD
;
A
#
# COMPACT_ATOMS: atom_id res chain seq x y z
N MET A 1 21.28 11.18 49.35
CA MET A 1 22.11 10.03 48.92
C MET A 1 22.00 9.77 47.42
N GLN A 2 20.79 9.83 46.83
CA GLN A 2 20.54 9.55 45.41
C GLN A 2 21.16 10.61 44.45
N ASP A 3 21.09 11.90 44.78
CA ASP A 3 21.62 12.98 43.93
C ASP A 3 23.14 12.94 43.72
N ASN A 4 23.87 12.41 44.71
CA ASN A 4 25.33 12.28 44.66
C ASN A 4 25.76 11.13 43.72
N CYS A 5 24.90 10.12 43.53
CA CYS A 5 25.12 9.04 42.57
C CYS A 5 24.91 9.52 41.13
N ILE A 6 23.91 10.37 40.88
CA ILE A 6 23.62 10.92 39.55
C ILE A 6 24.78 11.80 39.06
N GLY A 7 25.24 12.74 39.89
CA GLY A 7 26.35 13.64 39.54
C GLY A 7 27.66 12.88 39.27
N SER A 8 27.97 11.89 40.10
CA SER A 8 29.14 11.03 39.93
C SER A 8 29.07 10.23 38.63
N PHE A 9 27.89 9.72 38.27
CA PHE A 9 27.68 8.96 37.04
C PHE A 9 27.83 9.83 35.77
N ILE A 10 27.25 11.04 35.76
CA ILE A 10 27.42 12.01 34.67
C ILE A 10 28.91 12.34 34.49
N ALA A 11 29.61 12.61 35.59
CA ALA A 11 31.04 12.92 35.57
C ALA A 11 31.87 11.74 35.06
N GLN A 12 31.54 10.52 35.46
CA GLN A 12 32.20 9.29 35.01
C GLN A 12 32.02 9.11 33.49
N LYS A 13 30.78 9.11 32.99
CA LYS A 13 30.49 8.90 31.57
C LYS A 13 31.10 9.97 30.67
N ARG A 14 31.07 11.23 31.12
CA ARG A 14 31.73 12.33 30.42
C ARG A 14 33.25 12.08 30.30
N LYS A 15 33.90 11.63 31.38
CA LYS A 15 35.33 11.33 31.39
C LYS A 15 35.68 10.11 30.53
N GLU A 16 34.84 9.07 30.52
CA GLU A 16 34.98 7.90 29.63
C GLU A 16 34.98 8.30 28.14
N LEU A 17 34.21 9.34 27.79
CA LEU A 17 34.17 9.90 26.44
C LEU A 17 35.31 10.89 26.14
N GLY A 18 36.19 11.18 27.10
CA GLY A 18 37.33 12.08 26.92
C GLY A 18 36.97 13.55 26.70
N ILE A 19 35.74 13.97 27.04
CA ILE A 19 35.27 15.33 26.83
C ILE A 19 35.27 16.16 28.13
N THR A 20 35.54 17.46 28.01
CA THR A 20 35.51 18.42 29.14
C THR A 20 34.07 18.85 29.45
N GLN A 21 33.84 19.41 30.65
CA GLN A 21 32.54 20.00 31.01
C GLN A 21 32.11 21.11 30.03
N LYS A 22 33.08 21.86 29.49
CA LYS A 22 32.85 22.91 28.49
C LYS A 22 32.35 22.32 27.17
N GLN A 23 33.01 21.27 26.67
CA GLN A 23 32.59 20.59 25.44
C GLN A 23 31.21 19.93 25.59
N LEU A 24 30.91 19.31 26.74
CA LEU A 24 29.58 18.76 26.99
C LEU A 24 28.51 19.88 27.03
N GLY A 25 28.83 21.02 27.65
CA GLY A 25 27.95 22.19 27.66
C GLY A 25 27.67 22.74 26.25
N GLU A 26 28.70 22.86 25.41
CA GLU A 26 28.56 23.29 24.01
C GLU A 26 27.63 22.38 23.22
N LYS A 27 27.77 21.05 23.35
CA LYS A 27 26.91 20.09 22.65
C LYS A 27 25.45 20.12 23.12
N LEU A 28 25.23 20.41 24.40
CA LEU A 28 23.90 20.49 25.00
C LEU A 28 23.27 21.89 24.90
N ASN A 29 24.01 22.86 24.35
CA ASN A 29 23.65 24.29 24.31
C ASN A 29 23.34 24.86 25.71
N ILE A 30 24.20 24.56 26.69
CA ILE A 30 24.09 24.99 28.09
C ILE A 30 25.46 25.38 28.66
N SER A 31 25.46 26.14 29.76
CA SER A 31 26.69 26.60 30.38
C SER A 31 27.46 25.46 31.06
N PHE A 32 28.81 25.50 31.03
CA PHE A 32 29.63 24.51 31.73
C PHE A 32 29.41 24.54 33.25
N GLN A 33 28.99 25.69 33.81
CA GLN A 33 28.60 25.82 35.20
C GLN A 33 27.36 24.98 35.54
N ALA A 34 26.41 24.84 34.60
CA ALA A 34 25.28 23.93 34.78
C ALA A 34 25.75 22.46 34.85
N ILE A 35 26.66 22.06 33.95
CA ILE A 35 27.29 20.72 33.99
C ILE A 35 28.00 20.49 35.33
N SER A 36 28.80 21.46 35.77
CA SER A 36 29.52 21.39 37.05
C SER A 36 28.56 21.23 38.24
N LYS A 37 27.43 21.96 38.23
CA LYS A 37 26.41 21.81 39.27
C LYS A 37 25.78 20.43 39.28
N TRP A 38 25.58 19.82 38.12
CA TRP A 38 25.06 18.44 37.99
C TRP A 38 26.07 17.41 38.51
N GLU A 39 27.32 17.51 38.08
CA GLU A 39 28.38 16.57 38.50
C GLU A 39 28.66 16.62 39.99
N ASN A 40 28.52 17.80 40.61
CA ASN A 40 28.68 18.00 42.05
C ASN A 40 27.39 17.74 42.85
N GLY A 41 26.30 17.30 42.20
CA GLY A 41 25.02 16.99 42.86
C GLY A 41 24.28 18.19 43.46
N THR A 42 24.65 19.42 43.07
CA THR A 42 24.03 20.67 43.57
C THR A 42 22.81 21.11 42.77
N ALA A 43 22.61 20.52 41.58
CA ALA A 43 21.43 20.67 40.76
C ALA A 43 21.24 19.42 39.90
N LEU A 44 20.06 19.22 39.34
CA LEU A 44 19.78 18.15 38.38
C LEU A 44 19.47 18.75 37.00
N PRO A 45 19.72 18.01 35.90
CA PRO A 45 19.23 18.38 34.59
C PRO A 45 17.70 18.38 34.56
N SER A 46 17.10 19.33 33.84
CA SER A 46 15.65 19.33 33.61
C SER A 46 15.23 18.18 32.68
N SER A 47 13.94 17.84 32.68
CA SER A 47 13.33 16.84 31.79
C SER A 47 13.74 17.03 30.33
N ASP A 48 13.74 18.28 29.85
CA ASP A 48 13.98 18.62 28.45
C ASP A 48 15.45 18.45 28.03
N VAL A 49 16.36 18.47 29.01
CA VAL A 49 17.80 18.32 28.78
C VAL A 49 18.26 16.89 29.00
N LEU A 50 17.53 16.10 29.80
CA LEU A 50 17.86 14.70 30.10
C LEU A 50 18.01 13.84 28.84
N ILE A 51 17.13 13.97 27.84
CA ILE A 51 17.20 13.19 26.60
C ILE A 51 18.48 13.51 25.81
N LYS A 52 18.79 14.81 25.66
CA LYS A 52 20.00 15.26 24.96
C LYS A 52 21.26 14.82 25.69
N LEU A 53 21.25 14.93 27.03
CA LEU A 53 22.34 14.49 27.89
C LEU A 53 22.58 12.99 27.76
N ALA A 54 21.52 12.16 27.75
CA ALA A 54 21.63 10.71 27.56
C ALA A 54 22.26 10.35 26.21
N ASN A 55 21.82 11.01 25.14
CA ASN A 55 22.38 10.82 23.80
C ASN A 55 23.88 11.18 23.74
N GLU A 56 24.26 12.32 24.32
CA GLU A 56 25.66 12.75 24.33
C GLU A 56 26.57 11.87 25.20
N LEU A 57 26.04 11.38 26.32
CA LEU A 57 26.76 10.47 27.22
C LEU A 57 26.70 9.00 26.78
N LYS A 58 25.97 8.68 25.70
CA LYS A 58 25.75 7.33 25.18
C LYS A 58 25.16 6.37 26.23
N VAL A 59 24.20 6.84 27.01
CA VAL A 59 23.49 6.07 28.06
C VAL A 59 21.98 6.31 27.97
N ASN A 60 21.17 5.50 28.65
CA ASN A 60 19.72 5.75 28.73
C ASN A 60 19.42 6.84 29.77
N VAL A 61 18.26 7.49 29.62
CA VAL A 61 17.75 8.44 30.62
C VAL A 61 17.62 7.76 31.99
N GLU A 62 17.17 6.50 32.01
CA GLU A 62 17.08 5.69 33.24
C GLU A 62 18.45 5.46 33.90
N ASP A 63 19.53 5.31 33.13
CA ASP A 63 20.88 5.12 33.70
C ASP A 63 21.32 6.40 34.45
N ILE A 64 21.01 7.57 33.88
CA ILE A 64 21.28 8.88 34.50
C ILE A 64 20.45 9.04 35.77
N LEU A 65 19.14 8.79 35.71
CA LEU A 65 18.24 8.95 36.85
C LEU A 65 18.55 7.97 38.00
N ASN A 66 19.09 6.80 37.69
CA ASN A 66 19.52 5.80 38.68
C ASN A 66 20.96 6.01 39.16
N GLY A 67 21.74 6.92 38.54
CA GLY A 67 23.13 7.20 38.88
C GLY A 67 24.06 6.00 38.70
N LYS A 68 23.70 5.06 37.82
CA LYS A 68 24.48 3.87 37.48
C LYS A 68 24.00 3.31 36.15
N GLU A 69 24.92 2.74 35.38
CA GLU A 69 24.56 1.98 34.20
C GLU A 69 23.89 0.70 34.66
N LEU A 70 22.58 0.59 34.42
CA LEU A 70 21.89 -0.66 34.65
C LEU A 70 22.35 -1.60 33.53
N ASN A 71 23.09 -2.63 33.89
CA ASN A 71 23.39 -3.81 33.04
C ASN A 71 22.11 -4.62 32.73
N ASN A 72 20.96 -3.97 32.70
CA ASN A 72 19.72 -4.55 32.26
C ASN A 72 19.70 -4.49 30.74
N ILE A 73 19.54 -5.65 30.14
CA ILE A 73 19.10 -5.79 28.76
C ILE A 73 17.69 -5.17 28.71
N SER A 74 17.50 -4.18 27.85
CA SER A 74 16.22 -3.49 27.68
C SER A 74 15.79 -3.55 26.22
N TYR A 75 14.49 -3.47 25.98
CA TYR A 75 13.94 -3.43 24.63
C TYR A 75 14.39 -2.18 23.85
N SER A 76 14.67 -1.08 24.56
CA SER A 76 15.30 0.12 23.99
C SER A 76 16.72 -0.14 23.48
N LYS A 77 17.54 -0.93 24.20
CA LYS A 77 18.87 -1.36 23.72
C LYS A 77 18.78 -2.29 22.50
N ALA A 78 17.66 -3.00 22.31
CA ALA A 78 17.37 -3.75 21.10
C ALA A 78 16.90 -2.88 19.91
N GLY A 79 16.79 -1.56 20.10
CA GLY A 79 16.44 -0.60 19.04
C GLY A 79 14.96 -0.18 19.03
N VAL A 80 14.15 -0.60 20.00
CA VAL A 80 12.71 -0.28 20.05
C VAL A 80 12.39 0.62 21.24
N ASN A 81 11.94 1.84 20.95
CA ASN A 81 11.53 2.81 21.96
C ASN A 81 10.00 2.95 21.99
N ILE A 82 9.37 2.36 23.01
CA ILE A 82 7.91 2.34 23.16
C ILE A 82 7.34 3.77 23.25
N SER A 83 7.95 4.65 24.05
CA SER A 83 7.48 6.04 24.18
C SER A 83 7.52 6.82 22.86
N TYR A 84 8.50 6.53 22.01
CA TYR A 84 8.58 7.11 20.67
C TYR A 84 7.45 6.58 19.78
N THR A 85 7.21 5.27 19.80
CA THR A 85 6.11 4.62 19.06
C THR A 85 4.74 5.14 19.50
N ASP A 86 4.51 5.32 20.80
CA ASP A 86 3.25 5.84 21.32
C ASP A 86 3.02 7.28 20.85
N SER A 87 4.06 8.13 20.84
CA SER A 87 3.96 9.49 20.32
C SER A 87 3.64 9.56 18.82
N ILE A 88 3.97 8.51 18.07
CA ILE A 88 3.63 8.38 16.65
C ILE A 88 2.15 8.01 16.53
N LYS A 89 1.68 7.06 17.35
CA LYS A 89 0.27 6.65 17.41
C LYS A 89 -0.64 7.83 17.71
N ASP A 90 -0.35 8.62 18.75
CA ASP A 90 -1.20 9.77 19.13
C ASP A 90 -1.36 10.79 17.99
N GLU A 91 -0.32 11.02 17.18
CA GLU A 91 -0.42 11.92 16.02
C GLU A 91 -1.24 11.34 14.86
N MET A 92 -1.34 10.01 14.79
CA MET A 92 -2.04 9.29 13.73
C MET A 92 -3.54 9.16 13.98
N GLU A 93 -4.00 9.34 15.23
CA GLU A 93 -5.40 9.16 15.61
C GLU A 93 -6.36 9.96 14.72
N LYS A 94 -5.95 11.16 14.31
CA LYS A 94 -6.75 12.04 13.44
C LYS A 94 -6.97 11.52 12.01
N TYR A 95 -6.18 10.55 11.55
CA TYR A 95 -6.31 9.94 10.22
C TYR A 95 -7.13 8.64 10.26
N VAL A 96 -7.29 8.03 11.43
CA VAL A 96 -8.00 6.76 11.59
C VAL A 96 -9.47 7.04 11.93
N SER A 97 -10.39 6.27 11.34
CA SER A 97 -11.86 6.31 11.56
C SER A 97 -12.59 7.59 11.15
N ASN A 98 -11.92 8.75 11.02
CA ASN A 98 -12.39 10.05 10.50
C ASN A 98 -13.89 10.38 10.65
N GLY A 99 -14.49 10.08 11.81
CA GLY A 99 -15.90 10.38 12.10
C GLY A 99 -16.93 9.50 11.40
N ASP A 100 -16.55 8.35 10.84
CA ASP A 100 -17.51 7.35 10.33
C ASP A 100 -18.36 6.81 11.50
N ALA A 101 -19.67 7.04 11.43
CA ALA A 101 -20.62 6.67 12.48
C ALA A 101 -20.71 5.16 12.72
N ARG A 102 -20.24 4.34 11.77
CA ARG A 102 -20.22 2.88 11.89
C ARG A 102 -19.03 2.40 12.70
N VAL A 103 -18.00 3.21 12.93
CA VAL A 103 -16.90 2.83 13.82
C VAL A 103 -17.32 3.12 15.27
N LEU A 104 -17.47 2.06 16.07
CA LEU A 104 -18.12 2.14 17.39
C LEU A 104 -17.14 2.41 18.54
N ASN A 105 -15.84 2.46 18.26
CA ASN A 105 -14.82 2.70 19.27
C ASN A 105 -13.68 3.59 18.73
N ARG A 106 -12.80 4.00 19.64
CA ARG A 106 -11.66 4.88 19.33
C ARG A 106 -10.38 4.08 19.05
N MET A 107 -9.41 4.75 18.44
CA MET A 107 -8.07 4.20 18.25
C MET A 107 -7.41 3.86 19.60
N GLY A 108 -6.57 2.81 19.62
CA GLY A 108 -5.93 2.30 20.85
C GLY A 108 -6.78 1.33 21.67
N ALA A 109 -8.02 1.04 21.25
CA ALA A 109 -8.76 -0.12 21.73
C ALA A 109 -8.09 -1.43 21.28
N PHE A 110 -8.39 -2.54 21.97
CA PHE A 110 -7.81 -3.87 21.64
C PHE A 110 -8.11 -4.35 20.22
N ALA A 111 -9.25 -3.94 19.66
CA ALA A 111 -9.68 -4.23 18.30
C ALA A 111 -10.67 -3.16 17.86
N SER A 112 -10.85 -2.97 16.56
CA SER A 112 -11.83 -2.03 15.99
C SER A 112 -13.21 -2.68 15.93
N LEU A 113 -14.25 -1.91 16.26
CA LEU A 113 -15.64 -2.32 16.19
C LEU A 113 -16.32 -1.57 15.04
N TYR A 114 -16.97 -2.30 14.14
CA TYR A 114 -17.69 -1.74 12.99
C TYR A 114 -19.14 -2.22 13.02
N ASP A 115 -20.10 -1.30 13.03
CA ASP A 115 -21.53 -1.58 12.99
C ASP A 115 -21.87 -2.26 11.66
N PHE A 116 -22.27 -3.53 11.74
CA PHE A 116 -22.54 -4.38 10.58
C PHE A 116 -24.04 -4.42 10.21
N ASN A 117 -24.84 -3.46 10.65
CA ASN A 117 -26.23 -3.34 10.22
C ASN A 117 -26.36 -2.72 8.82
N PHE A 118 -27.25 -3.27 7.98
CA PHE A 118 -27.50 -2.81 6.60
C PHE A 118 -29.00 -2.88 6.29
N ASP A 119 -29.61 -1.72 6.00
CA ASP A 119 -31.04 -1.65 5.65
C ASP A 119 -31.29 -2.03 4.19
N ASP A 120 -30.29 -1.89 3.32
CA ASP A 120 -30.36 -2.06 1.87
C ASP A 120 -29.81 -3.41 1.36
N VAL A 121 -29.29 -4.25 2.27
CA VAL A 121 -28.73 -5.57 1.95
C VAL A 121 -29.56 -6.67 2.61
N LYS A 122 -30.30 -7.44 1.81
CA LYS A 122 -31.27 -8.42 2.32
C LYS A 122 -30.57 -9.63 2.93
N HIS A 123 -29.52 -10.13 2.26
CA HIS A 123 -28.73 -11.26 2.70
C HIS A 123 -27.25 -10.88 2.70
N PRO A 124 -26.75 -10.19 3.74
CA PRO A 124 -25.38 -9.68 3.74
C PRO A 124 -24.37 -10.83 3.77
N VAL A 125 -23.44 -10.79 2.82
CA VAL A 125 -22.27 -11.67 2.73
C VAL A 125 -21.03 -10.81 2.91
N LEU A 126 -20.18 -11.23 3.85
CA LEU A 126 -18.90 -10.57 4.12
C LEU A 126 -17.88 -10.99 3.07
N VAL A 127 -17.22 -10.02 2.46
CA VAL A 127 -16.13 -10.22 1.49
C VAL A 127 -14.83 -9.76 2.14
N LEU A 128 -13.83 -10.63 2.17
CA LEU A 128 -12.56 -10.38 2.84
C LEU A 128 -11.40 -10.54 1.87
N LYS A 129 -10.46 -9.59 1.88
CA LYS A 129 -9.24 -9.67 1.09
C LYS A 129 -8.08 -9.07 1.85
N ALA A 130 -6.90 -9.66 1.68
CA ALA A 130 -5.62 -9.09 2.12
C ALA A 130 -4.71 -8.94 0.90
N GLU A 131 -3.87 -7.91 0.90
CA GLU A 131 -2.97 -7.59 -0.21
C GLU A 131 -1.74 -6.82 0.25
N GLU A 132 -0.71 -6.87 -0.57
CA GLU A 132 0.51 -6.08 -0.46
C GLU A 132 0.83 -5.43 -1.82
N PRO A 133 1.46 -4.25 -1.86
CA PRO A 133 1.63 -3.48 -3.10
C PRO A 133 2.76 -4.01 -4.02
N GLY A 134 3.33 -5.17 -3.71
CA GLY A 134 4.33 -5.86 -4.50
C GLY A 134 5.71 -5.24 -4.39
N SER A 135 6.59 -5.63 -5.32
CA SER A 135 7.95 -5.08 -5.40
C SER A 135 8.00 -3.59 -5.82
N LYS A 136 6.86 -2.95 -6.11
CA LYS A 136 6.74 -1.51 -6.36
C LYS A 136 7.13 -0.70 -5.12
N GLN A 137 6.81 -1.21 -3.92
CA GLN A 137 7.07 -0.51 -2.67
C GLN A 137 8.53 -0.12 -2.47
N LYS A 138 9.46 -0.94 -2.97
CA LYS A 138 10.88 -0.64 -2.88
C LYS A 138 11.21 0.65 -3.64
N LEU A 139 10.79 0.76 -4.90
CA LEU A 139 11.01 1.96 -5.71
C LEU A 139 10.26 3.17 -5.13
N ALA A 140 9.05 2.95 -4.62
CA ALA A 140 8.26 4.03 -4.05
C ALA A 140 8.95 4.66 -2.84
N ILE A 141 9.47 3.84 -1.91
CA ILE A 141 10.21 4.33 -0.75
C ILE A 141 11.55 4.96 -1.16
N GLU A 142 12.28 4.34 -2.09
CA GLU A 142 13.58 4.85 -2.56
C GLU A 142 13.49 6.20 -3.28
N HIS A 143 12.39 6.46 -3.99
CA HIS A 143 12.22 7.66 -4.82
C HIS A 143 11.15 8.65 -4.31
N GLY A 144 10.59 8.41 -3.13
CA GLY A 144 9.68 9.37 -2.46
C GLY A 144 8.21 9.32 -2.92
N TYR A 145 7.75 8.22 -3.50
CA TYR A 145 6.34 7.99 -3.89
C TYR A 145 5.53 7.28 -2.79
N THR A 146 5.78 7.64 -1.52
CA THR A 146 5.18 7.01 -0.33
C THR A 146 3.65 7.13 -0.28
N GLU A 147 3.07 8.26 -0.72
CA GLU A 147 1.61 8.37 -0.81
C GLU A 147 1.07 7.48 -1.94
N SER A 148 1.71 7.50 -3.12
CA SER A 148 1.29 6.68 -4.27
C SER A 148 1.18 5.19 -3.93
N ILE A 149 2.15 4.64 -3.21
CA ILE A 149 2.14 3.21 -2.82
C ILE A 149 1.01 2.87 -1.83
N CYS A 150 0.51 3.85 -1.08
CA CYS A 150 -0.66 3.64 -0.23
C CYS A 150 -1.95 3.57 -1.06
N HIS A 151 -2.11 4.45 -2.05
CA HIS A 151 -3.23 4.38 -2.98
C HIS A 151 -3.17 3.10 -3.81
N ASP A 152 -1.98 2.67 -4.24
CA ASP A 152 -1.78 1.38 -4.90
C ASP A 152 -2.38 0.22 -4.11
N MET A 153 -2.04 0.13 -2.81
CA MET A 153 -2.47 -0.95 -1.93
C MET A 153 -4.00 -0.96 -1.73
N ILE A 154 -4.60 0.20 -1.46
CA ILE A 154 -6.04 0.29 -1.22
C ILE A 154 -6.85 0.12 -2.51
N ASN A 155 -6.43 0.76 -3.61
CA ASN A 155 -7.12 0.61 -4.89
C ASN A 155 -7.06 -0.84 -5.38
N HIS A 156 -5.93 -1.53 -5.21
CA HIS A 156 -5.84 -2.95 -5.53
C HIS A 156 -6.84 -3.78 -4.70
N LEU A 157 -6.85 -3.60 -3.37
CA LEU A 157 -7.77 -4.31 -2.47
C LEU A 157 -9.23 -4.09 -2.84
N VAL A 158 -9.60 -2.85 -3.11
CA VAL A 158 -10.95 -2.47 -3.51
C VAL A 158 -11.29 -3.10 -4.86
N ASN A 159 -10.40 -2.98 -5.84
CA ASN A 159 -10.58 -3.58 -7.17
C ASN A 159 -10.81 -5.11 -7.09
N ASP A 160 -10.16 -5.80 -6.15
CA ASP A 160 -10.33 -7.25 -5.94
C ASP A 160 -11.64 -7.66 -5.29
N ILE A 161 -12.31 -6.78 -4.53
CA ILE A 161 -13.61 -7.10 -3.94
C ILE A 161 -14.77 -6.61 -4.81
N ILE A 162 -14.60 -5.53 -5.57
CA ILE A 162 -15.66 -5.02 -6.44
C ILE A 162 -15.94 -5.96 -7.61
N VAL A 163 -14.97 -6.79 -8.03
CA VAL A 163 -15.21 -7.83 -9.04
C VAL A 163 -16.23 -8.87 -8.58
N MET A 164 -16.48 -8.97 -7.27
CA MET A 164 -17.53 -9.78 -6.66
C MET A 164 -18.81 -9.00 -6.36
N ASN A 165 -18.91 -7.75 -6.85
CA ASN A 165 -19.96 -6.78 -6.52
C ASN A 165 -19.99 -6.35 -5.04
N ALA A 166 -18.86 -6.38 -4.36
CA ALA A 166 -18.79 -5.96 -2.96
C ALA A 166 -18.69 -4.43 -2.83
N LYS A 167 -19.46 -3.87 -1.90
CA LYS A 167 -19.28 -2.51 -1.37
C LYS A 167 -18.13 -2.52 -0.35
N PRO A 168 -17.07 -1.71 -0.55
CA PRO A 168 -16.01 -1.50 0.43
C PRO A 168 -16.56 -0.96 1.76
N LEU A 169 -16.02 -1.41 2.90
CA LEU A 169 -16.46 -0.94 4.22
C LEU A 169 -15.31 -0.45 5.08
N ALA A 170 -14.39 -1.35 5.42
CA ALA A 170 -13.41 -1.11 6.46
C ALA A 170 -12.08 -1.74 6.10
N VAL A 171 -10.99 -1.03 6.41
CA VAL A 171 -9.62 -1.42 6.13
C VAL A 171 -8.82 -1.47 7.42
N LEU A 172 -7.96 -2.48 7.56
CA LEU A 172 -6.88 -2.50 8.53
C LEU A 172 -5.54 -2.56 7.79
N ASP A 173 -4.56 -1.77 8.24
CA ASP A 173 -3.20 -1.80 7.70
C ASP A 173 -2.20 -2.45 8.66
N THR A 174 -1.06 -2.87 8.11
CA THR A 174 0.09 -3.30 8.91
C THR A 174 1.36 -2.81 8.25
N ILE A 175 2.16 -2.08 9.02
CA ILE A 175 3.45 -1.52 8.64
C ILE A 175 4.53 -2.23 9.45
N VAL A 176 5.45 -2.91 8.80
CA VAL A 176 6.66 -3.47 9.44
C VAL A 176 7.89 -2.73 8.94
N CYS A 177 8.75 -2.27 9.86
CA CYS A 177 9.95 -1.51 9.51
C CYS A 177 11.14 -1.86 10.41
N GLY A 178 12.36 -1.70 9.88
CA GLY A 178 13.58 -1.90 10.67
C GLY A 178 13.84 -0.79 11.69
N LYS A 179 13.30 0.41 11.42
CA LYS A 179 13.38 1.59 12.28
C LYS A 179 12.16 2.46 12.03
N ALA A 180 11.53 2.94 13.11
CA ALA A 180 10.46 3.93 12.98
C ALA A 180 11.02 5.30 12.58
N GLU A 181 10.59 5.79 11.42
CA GLU A 181 10.78 7.17 11.00
C GLU A 181 9.41 7.85 11.01
N LYS A 182 9.21 8.71 12.02
CA LYS A 182 7.92 9.33 12.31
C LYS A 182 7.23 9.94 11.09
N ASP A 183 7.95 10.72 10.29
CA ASP A 183 7.37 11.38 9.10
C ASP A 183 6.98 10.39 8.00
N THR A 184 7.78 9.34 7.80
CA THR A 184 7.47 8.28 6.84
C THR A 184 6.21 7.51 7.25
N ILE A 185 6.13 7.04 8.51
CA ILE A 185 4.96 6.28 8.98
C ILE A 185 3.71 7.17 8.95
N LYS A 186 3.82 8.44 9.34
CA LYS A 186 2.72 9.41 9.26
C LYS A 186 2.21 9.59 7.82
N THR A 187 3.12 9.66 6.86
CA THR A 187 2.78 9.77 5.44
C THR A 187 2.07 8.51 4.94
N LEU A 188 2.55 7.34 5.37
CA LEU A 188 1.92 6.05 5.05
C LEU A 188 0.48 5.98 5.58
N VAL A 189 0.28 6.23 6.89
CA VAL A 189 -1.05 6.16 7.50
C VAL A 189 -2.01 7.19 6.90
N LYS A 190 -1.53 8.42 6.64
CA LYS A 190 -2.33 9.43 5.94
C LYS A 190 -2.72 8.96 4.54
N GLY A 191 -1.76 8.46 3.75
CA GLY A 191 -2.01 7.98 2.39
C GLY A 191 -3.02 6.83 2.34
N VAL A 192 -2.93 5.88 3.29
CA VAL A 192 -3.91 4.79 3.42
C VAL A 192 -5.29 5.34 3.74
N SER A 193 -5.39 6.26 4.71
CA SER A 193 -6.66 6.93 5.06
C SER A 193 -7.28 7.68 3.87
N ASP A 194 -6.48 8.46 3.16
CA ASP A 194 -6.94 9.25 2.00
C ASP A 194 -7.46 8.30 0.90
N ALA A 195 -6.71 7.24 0.58
CA ALA A 195 -7.15 6.23 -0.39
C ALA A 195 -8.41 5.47 0.04
N CYS A 196 -8.58 5.19 1.34
CA CYS A 196 -9.82 4.59 1.85
C CYS A 196 -11.01 5.50 1.59
N LYS A 197 -10.87 6.80 1.89
CA LYS A 197 -11.92 7.80 1.69
C LYS A 197 -12.31 7.94 0.21
N GLU A 198 -11.33 7.91 -0.70
CA GLU A 198 -11.57 7.93 -2.14
C GLU A 198 -12.36 6.72 -2.65
N ASN A 199 -12.28 5.59 -1.93
CA ASN A 199 -13.02 4.36 -2.23
C ASN A 199 -14.25 4.15 -1.31
N GLU A 200 -14.69 5.19 -0.60
CA GLU A 200 -15.86 5.16 0.30
C GLU A 200 -15.79 4.06 1.37
N CYS A 201 -14.58 3.77 1.84
CA CYS A 201 -14.33 2.92 3.01
C CYS A 201 -13.51 3.67 4.05
N VAL A 202 -13.32 3.04 5.21
CA VAL A 202 -12.66 3.67 6.36
C VAL A 202 -11.47 2.85 6.83
N LEU A 203 -10.34 3.52 7.08
CA LEU A 203 -9.23 2.95 7.85
C LEU A 203 -9.66 2.86 9.31
N ILE A 204 -9.97 1.67 9.80
CA ILE A 204 -10.51 1.46 11.15
C ILE A 204 -9.43 1.15 12.19
N GLY A 205 -8.20 0.92 11.76
CA GLY A 205 -7.07 0.64 12.63
C GLY A 205 -5.92 -0.03 11.88
N GLY A 206 -4.89 -0.43 12.61
CA GLY A 206 -3.76 -1.13 12.04
C GLY A 206 -2.68 -1.41 13.07
N GLU A 207 -1.56 -1.96 12.60
CA GLU A 207 -0.40 -2.29 13.43
C GLU A 207 0.88 -1.69 12.87
N THR A 208 1.74 -1.17 13.75
CA THR A 208 3.07 -0.67 13.38
C THR A 208 4.12 -1.42 14.18
N SER A 209 4.84 -2.30 13.49
CA SER A 209 5.84 -3.19 14.06
C SER A 209 7.26 -2.74 13.71
N ILE A 210 8.07 -2.47 14.73
CA ILE A 210 9.47 -2.08 14.58
C ILE A 210 10.32 -3.30 14.88
N GLN A 211 11.00 -3.84 13.87
CA GLN A 211 11.77 -5.08 13.98
C GLN A 211 13.23 -4.88 13.53
N PRO A 212 14.06 -4.24 14.37
CA PRO A 212 15.49 -4.10 14.08
C PRO A 212 16.12 -5.49 13.89
N GLN A 213 17.08 -5.61 12.96
CA GLN A 213 17.78 -6.86 12.61
C GLN A 213 16.91 -7.92 11.91
N VAL A 214 15.59 -7.75 11.84
CA VAL A 214 14.69 -8.58 11.02
C VAL A 214 14.43 -7.88 9.69
N VAL A 215 14.12 -6.59 9.74
CA VAL A 215 13.92 -5.74 8.57
C VAL A 215 15.06 -4.74 8.49
N ASP A 216 15.64 -4.59 7.31
CA ASP A 216 16.71 -3.65 7.07
C ASP A 216 16.24 -2.21 7.29
N LYS A 217 17.17 -1.35 7.71
CA LYS A 217 16.89 0.07 7.89
C LYS A 217 16.49 0.69 6.56
N GLY A 218 15.38 1.42 6.55
CA GLY A 218 14.81 2.05 5.34
C GLY A 218 13.92 1.12 4.52
N VAL A 219 13.80 -0.15 4.89
CA VAL A 219 12.82 -1.07 4.31
C VAL A 219 11.53 -1.01 5.12
N TYR A 220 10.43 -0.87 4.39
CA TYR A 220 9.07 -0.96 4.90
C TYR A 220 8.37 -2.11 4.19
N VAL A 221 7.67 -2.94 4.96
CA VAL A 221 6.77 -3.97 4.45
C VAL A 221 5.36 -3.51 4.77
N LEU A 222 4.59 -3.22 3.72
CA LEU A 222 3.23 -2.72 3.82
C LEU A 222 2.26 -3.84 3.48
N THR A 223 1.24 -4.00 4.30
CA THR A 223 0.10 -4.87 3.98
C THR A 223 -1.19 -4.20 4.43
N SER A 224 -2.29 -4.53 3.79
CA SER A 224 -3.61 -4.12 4.23
C SER A 224 -4.62 -5.22 3.97
N ASN A 225 -5.72 -5.16 4.71
CA ASN A 225 -6.86 -6.02 4.52
C ASN A 225 -8.13 -5.19 4.50
N ILE A 226 -9.11 -5.66 3.75
CA ILE A 226 -10.40 -5.00 3.56
C ILE A 226 -11.53 -5.97 3.89
N ALA A 227 -12.55 -5.42 4.55
CA ALA A 227 -13.87 -6.00 4.65
C ALA A 227 -14.82 -5.23 3.72
N GLY A 228 -15.59 -5.97 2.93
CA GLY A 228 -16.69 -5.48 2.12
C GLY A 228 -17.97 -6.26 2.37
N VAL A 229 -19.08 -5.78 1.83
CA VAL A 229 -20.37 -6.50 1.87
C VAL A 229 -20.99 -6.60 0.50
N VAL A 230 -21.65 -7.71 0.23
CA VAL A 230 -22.50 -7.89 -0.95
C VAL A 230 -23.79 -8.58 -0.54
N ASP A 231 -24.88 -8.29 -1.24
CA ASP A 231 -26.09 -9.11 -1.11
C ASP A 231 -25.86 -10.45 -1.80
N LYS A 232 -26.13 -11.56 -1.11
CA LYS A 232 -25.94 -12.92 -1.64
C LYS A 232 -26.51 -13.10 -3.04
N ASP A 233 -27.68 -12.54 -3.32
CA ASP A 233 -28.37 -12.72 -4.60
C ASP A 233 -27.79 -11.84 -5.74
N LYS A 234 -26.93 -10.87 -5.38
CA LYS A 234 -26.29 -9.91 -6.30
C LYS A 234 -24.80 -10.18 -6.55
N ILE A 235 -24.26 -11.28 -6.01
CA ILE A 235 -22.85 -11.66 -6.23
C ILE A 235 -22.58 -11.83 -7.73
N ILE A 236 -21.44 -11.32 -8.17
CA ILE A 236 -20.92 -11.52 -9.53
C ILE A 236 -19.69 -12.43 -9.42
N ASP A 237 -19.85 -13.70 -9.78
CA ASP A 237 -18.79 -14.73 -9.65
C ASP A 237 -18.46 -15.43 -10.98
N GLY A 238 -19.08 -15.00 -12.08
CA GLY A 238 -18.94 -15.61 -13.40
C GLY A 238 -19.92 -16.75 -13.69
N SER A 239 -20.67 -17.25 -12.71
CA SER A 239 -21.63 -18.35 -12.92
C SER A 239 -22.78 -18.00 -13.87
N LYS A 240 -23.09 -16.70 -14.03
CA LYS A 240 -24.11 -16.18 -14.95
C LYS A 240 -23.59 -15.88 -16.36
N ILE A 241 -22.30 -16.10 -16.63
CA ILE A 241 -21.71 -15.88 -17.95
C ILE A 241 -22.36 -16.85 -18.95
N SER A 242 -22.64 -16.35 -20.16
CA SER A 242 -23.25 -17.15 -21.22
C SER A 242 -22.61 -16.84 -22.57
N SER A 243 -22.71 -17.78 -23.52
CA SER A 243 -22.31 -17.49 -24.91
C SER A 243 -23.09 -16.31 -25.47
N GLY A 244 -22.40 -15.41 -26.17
CA GLY A 244 -22.94 -14.15 -26.66
C GLY A 244 -22.64 -12.95 -25.76
N ASP A 245 -22.28 -13.16 -24.49
CA ASP A 245 -21.86 -12.09 -23.60
C ASP A 245 -20.62 -11.36 -24.19
N ILE A 246 -20.60 -10.03 -24.06
CA ILE A 246 -19.56 -9.16 -24.60
C ILE A 246 -18.49 -8.90 -23.56
N ILE A 247 -17.23 -8.83 -24.00
CA ILE A 247 -16.08 -8.58 -23.14
C ILE A 247 -15.60 -7.15 -23.35
N LEU A 248 -15.72 -6.33 -22.31
CA LEU A 248 -15.27 -4.94 -22.27
C LEU A 248 -13.97 -4.83 -21.47
N ALA A 249 -12.96 -4.20 -22.05
CA ALA A 249 -11.78 -3.74 -21.34
C ALA A 249 -12.01 -2.32 -20.79
N VAL A 250 -11.53 -2.09 -19.57
CA VAL A 250 -11.38 -0.77 -18.97
C VAL A 250 -9.89 -0.50 -18.79
N SER A 251 -9.44 0.65 -19.29
CA SER A 251 -8.03 0.97 -19.37
C SER A 251 -7.36 1.06 -18.00
N SER A 252 -6.12 0.58 -17.93
CA SER A 252 -5.19 0.95 -16.85
C SER A 252 -4.56 2.32 -17.14
N ASN A 253 -3.85 2.88 -16.16
CA ASN A 253 -3.06 4.10 -16.32
C ASN A 253 -1.54 3.84 -16.34
N GLY A 254 -1.13 2.56 -16.40
CA GLY A 254 0.25 2.12 -16.29
C GLY A 254 0.35 0.69 -15.81
N LEU A 255 1.45 0.37 -15.13
CA LEU A 255 1.77 -0.98 -14.64
C LEU A 255 0.93 -1.41 -13.43
N HIS A 256 0.26 -0.46 -12.77
CA HIS A 256 -0.41 -0.65 -11.49
C HIS A 256 0.56 -1.14 -10.42
N THR A 257 0.44 -2.38 -9.93
CA THR A 257 1.32 -2.95 -8.87
C THR A 257 2.05 -4.22 -9.28
N ASN A 258 1.99 -4.61 -10.57
CA ASN A 258 2.53 -5.89 -11.06
C ASN A 258 3.69 -5.68 -12.04
N GLY A 259 4.58 -6.69 -12.14
CA GLY A 259 5.73 -6.67 -13.06
C GLY A 259 6.94 -5.84 -12.61
N TYR A 260 6.90 -5.24 -11.42
CA TYR A 260 7.98 -4.36 -10.93
C TYR A 260 9.31 -5.06 -10.68
N SER A 261 9.33 -6.38 -10.47
CA SER A 261 10.59 -7.12 -10.36
C SER A 261 11.35 -7.15 -11.68
N LEU A 262 10.64 -7.29 -12.81
CA LEU A 262 11.22 -7.17 -14.15
C LEU A 262 11.66 -5.74 -14.43
N VAL A 263 10.83 -4.75 -14.08
CA VAL A 263 11.19 -3.32 -14.25
C VAL A 263 12.46 -2.97 -13.48
N ARG A 264 12.58 -3.42 -12.23
CA ARG A 264 13.78 -3.21 -11.42
C ARG A 264 15.00 -3.87 -12.04
N LEU A 265 14.88 -5.10 -12.52
CA LEU A 265 15.97 -5.76 -13.26
C LEU A 265 16.41 -4.94 -14.49
N LEU A 266 15.45 -4.39 -15.24
CA LEU A 266 15.76 -3.52 -16.38
C LEU A 266 16.45 -2.22 -15.95
N MET A 267 16.05 -1.61 -14.83
CA MET A 267 16.71 -0.42 -14.28
C MET A 267 18.12 -0.73 -13.77
N ASP A 268 18.36 -1.92 -13.22
CA ASP A 268 19.69 -2.36 -12.79
C ASP A 268 20.63 -2.57 -14.01
N ILE A 269 20.12 -3.11 -15.11
CA ILE A 269 20.88 -3.31 -16.36
C ILE A 269 21.05 -2.00 -17.13
N TYR A 270 20.03 -1.14 -17.13
CA TYR A 270 19.97 0.13 -17.86
C TYR A 270 19.66 1.30 -16.90
N PRO A 271 20.66 1.81 -16.14
CA PRO A 271 20.42 2.84 -15.12
C PRO A 271 19.80 4.14 -15.66
N ASP A 272 20.08 4.51 -16.91
CA ASP A 272 19.51 5.71 -17.54
C ASP A 272 18.01 5.59 -17.82
N LEU A 273 17.44 4.36 -17.77
CA LEU A 273 16.01 4.11 -17.98
C LEU A 273 15.15 4.95 -17.05
N ILE A 274 15.56 5.13 -15.79
CA ILE A 274 14.81 5.88 -14.77
C ILE A 274 14.47 7.31 -15.23
N ASN A 275 15.38 7.96 -15.97
CA ASN A 275 15.25 9.32 -16.47
C ASN A 275 14.82 9.39 -17.94
N SER A 276 14.68 8.24 -18.60
CA SER A 276 14.24 8.21 -19.99
C SER A 276 12.79 8.69 -20.11
N GLU A 277 12.45 9.25 -21.27
CA GLU A 277 11.12 9.81 -21.50
C GLU A 277 10.14 8.76 -22.02
N VAL A 278 8.91 8.84 -21.54
CA VAL A 278 7.73 8.12 -22.03
C VAL A 278 6.60 9.14 -22.15
N ASP A 279 6.27 9.51 -23.39
CA ASP A 279 5.18 10.46 -23.70
C ASP A 279 5.29 11.80 -22.96
N GLY A 280 6.47 12.42 -22.94
CA GLY A 280 6.71 13.71 -22.26
C GLY A 280 7.00 13.61 -20.76
N GLU A 281 6.84 12.44 -20.13
CA GLU A 281 7.08 12.22 -18.70
C GLU A 281 8.32 11.34 -18.46
N LYS A 282 8.98 11.46 -17.31
CA LYS A 282 10.06 10.54 -16.97
C LYS A 282 9.51 9.14 -16.70
N PHE A 283 10.26 8.12 -17.08
CA PHE A 283 9.89 6.72 -16.89
C PHE A 283 9.50 6.42 -15.44
N ILE A 284 10.27 6.91 -14.46
CA ILE A 284 9.95 6.72 -13.04
C ILE A 284 8.59 7.30 -12.65
N ASP A 285 8.25 8.50 -13.13
CA ASP A 285 6.97 9.14 -12.86
C ASP A 285 5.81 8.33 -13.45
N VAL A 286 5.98 7.81 -14.67
CA VAL A 286 4.98 6.99 -15.34
C VAL A 286 4.75 5.66 -14.63
N ILE A 287 5.82 4.95 -14.23
CA ILE A 287 5.67 3.68 -13.50
C ILE A 287 5.24 3.90 -12.04
N MET A 288 5.36 5.10 -11.48
CA MET A 288 4.92 5.39 -10.11
C MET A 288 3.50 5.95 -10.03
N LYS A 289 2.78 6.05 -11.17
CA LYS A 289 1.35 6.39 -11.17
C LYS A 289 0.59 5.41 -10.24
N PRO A 290 -0.31 5.92 -9.36
CA PRO A 290 -1.11 5.06 -8.49
C PRO A 290 -2.00 4.13 -9.31
N HIS A 291 -2.22 2.93 -8.79
CA HIS A 291 -3.17 1.96 -9.32
C HIS A 291 -4.54 2.65 -9.48
N THR A 292 -5.14 2.55 -10.66
CA THR A 292 -6.46 3.10 -10.94
C THR A 292 -7.52 2.57 -9.97
N ALA A 293 -8.27 3.45 -9.32
CA ALA A 293 -9.46 3.09 -8.55
C ALA A 293 -10.66 2.92 -9.50
N TYR A 294 -11.16 1.69 -9.67
CA TYR A 294 -12.32 1.43 -10.54
C TYR A 294 -13.66 1.57 -9.82
N TYR A 295 -13.68 1.47 -8.49
CA TYR A 295 -14.91 1.55 -7.70
C TYR A 295 -15.72 2.83 -7.93
N PRO A 296 -15.13 4.05 -7.93
CA PRO A 296 -15.90 5.29 -8.12
C PRO A 296 -16.66 5.34 -9.45
N VAL A 297 -16.14 4.69 -10.49
CA VAL A 297 -16.75 4.66 -11.84
C VAL A 297 -17.80 3.54 -11.96
N LEU A 298 -17.68 2.48 -11.17
CA LEU A 298 -18.52 1.29 -11.30
C LEU A 298 -19.67 1.22 -10.31
N LYS A 299 -19.52 1.78 -9.10
CA LYS A 299 -20.45 1.60 -7.97
C LYS A 299 -21.94 1.80 -8.30
N ASP A 300 -22.26 2.70 -9.24
CA ASP A 300 -23.64 3.05 -9.61
C ASP A 300 -24.20 2.20 -10.76
N ILE A 301 -23.40 1.31 -11.34
CA ILE A 301 -23.78 0.45 -12.47
C ILE A 301 -23.57 -1.04 -12.21
N LEU A 302 -23.05 -1.42 -11.04
CA LEU A 302 -22.87 -2.82 -10.66
C LEU A 302 -24.22 -3.53 -10.47
N ASP A 303 -24.56 -4.39 -11.43
CA ASP A 303 -25.80 -5.15 -11.45
C ASP A 303 -25.54 -6.53 -12.05
N SER A 304 -25.78 -7.59 -11.27
CA SER A 304 -25.51 -8.98 -11.67
C SER A 304 -26.38 -9.49 -12.82
N GLU A 305 -27.46 -8.77 -13.17
CA GLU A 305 -28.28 -9.08 -14.35
C GLU A 305 -27.71 -8.45 -15.63
N LYS A 306 -26.78 -7.50 -15.51
CA LYS A 306 -26.14 -6.80 -16.63
C LYS A 306 -24.68 -7.19 -16.81
N ILE A 307 -23.95 -7.29 -15.71
CA ILE A 307 -22.53 -7.64 -15.62
C ILE A 307 -22.46 -9.05 -15.02
N THR A 308 -22.12 -10.02 -15.86
CA THR A 308 -22.14 -11.44 -15.51
C THR A 308 -20.81 -11.95 -14.96
N GLY A 309 -19.73 -11.20 -15.18
CA GLY A 309 -18.42 -11.46 -14.61
C GLY A 309 -17.51 -10.25 -14.66
N MET A 310 -16.53 -10.18 -13.78
CA MET A 310 -15.47 -9.17 -13.81
C MET A 310 -14.13 -9.80 -13.45
N ALA A 311 -13.06 -9.32 -14.09
CA ALA A 311 -11.70 -9.75 -13.81
C ALA A 311 -10.78 -8.54 -13.66
N HIS A 312 -10.20 -8.39 -12.47
CA HIS A 312 -9.15 -7.43 -12.19
C HIS A 312 -7.82 -7.95 -12.77
N ILE A 313 -7.17 -7.15 -13.62
CA ILE A 313 -6.02 -7.60 -14.41
C ILE A 313 -4.73 -7.26 -13.66
N THR A 314 -4.25 -8.25 -12.90
CA THR A 314 -3.05 -8.19 -12.07
C THR A 314 -1.95 -9.10 -12.64
N GLY A 315 -1.08 -9.66 -11.79
CA GLY A 315 -0.14 -10.71 -12.19
C GLY A 315 -0.84 -11.88 -12.91
N GLY A 316 -0.22 -12.39 -13.96
CA GLY A 316 -0.82 -13.36 -14.89
C GLY A 316 -1.55 -12.72 -16.08
N GLY A 317 -1.65 -11.38 -16.12
CA GLY A 317 -2.20 -10.62 -17.24
C GLY A 317 -3.64 -10.98 -17.59
N ILE A 318 -4.04 -10.71 -18.84
CA ILE A 318 -5.44 -10.90 -19.29
C ILE A 318 -5.84 -12.38 -19.17
N LYS A 319 -5.03 -13.29 -19.72
CA LYS A 319 -5.35 -14.73 -19.75
C LYS A 319 -5.43 -15.33 -18.34
N GLY A 320 -4.45 -15.00 -17.48
CA GLY A 320 -4.33 -15.57 -16.15
C GLY A 320 -5.45 -15.17 -15.19
N ASN A 321 -6.00 -13.97 -15.36
CA ASN A 321 -7.08 -13.46 -14.52
C ASN A 321 -8.46 -13.78 -15.09
N LEU A 322 -8.67 -13.60 -16.40
CA LEU A 322 -9.98 -13.84 -17.01
C LEU A 322 -10.42 -15.31 -16.88
N LYS A 323 -9.51 -16.28 -17.06
CA LYS A 323 -9.83 -17.71 -16.96
C LYS A 323 -10.44 -18.14 -15.61
N ARG A 324 -10.26 -17.34 -14.55
CA ARG A 324 -10.74 -17.64 -13.19
C ARG A 324 -12.27 -17.54 -13.07
N ILE A 325 -12.89 -16.74 -13.95
CA ILE A 325 -14.34 -16.48 -13.92
C ILE A 325 -15.10 -17.16 -15.06
N ILE A 326 -14.42 -17.72 -16.06
CA ILE A 326 -15.09 -18.37 -17.20
C ILE A 326 -15.53 -19.79 -16.81
N PRO A 327 -16.81 -20.17 -17.01
CA PRO A 327 -17.29 -21.54 -16.85
C PRO A 327 -16.56 -22.55 -17.76
N ASP A 328 -16.54 -23.83 -17.37
CA ASP A 328 -15.78 -24.87 -18.08
C ASP A 328 -16.27 -25.11 -19.53
N GLU A 329 -17.56 -24.89 -19.78
CA GLU A 329 -18.21 -25.09 -21.09
C GLU A 329 -18.08 -23.88 -22.05
N LEU A 330 -17.42 -22.81 -21.62
CA LEU A 330 -17.35 -21.53 -22.34
C LEU A 330 -15.90 -21.12 -22.62
N CYS A 331 -15.73 -20.28 -23.63
CA CYS A 331 -14.45 -19.69 -24.00
C CYS A 331 -14.58 -18.17 -24.11
N ALA A 332 -13.64 -17.44 -23.53
CA ALA A 332 -13.46 -16.02 -23.79
C ALA A 332 -12.52 -15.83 -24.99
N GLU A 333 -13.07 -15.42 -26.13
CA GLU A 333 -12.30 -15.06 -27.33
C GLU A 333 -11.91 -13.59 -27.27
N ILE A 334 -10.60 -13.32 -27.10
CA ILE A 334 -10.05 -11.97 -27.05
C ILE A 334 -9.33 -11.64 -28.36
N ASP A 335 -9.65 -10.50 -28.94
CA ASP A 335 -8.95 -9.93 -30.09
C ASP A 335 -7.80 -9.04 -29.61
N LEU A 336 -6.57 -9.54 -29.73
CA LEU A 336 -5.39 -8.82 -29.26
C LEU A 336 -5.13 -7.52 -30.04
N SER A 337 -5.64 -7.39 -31.27
CA SER A 337 -5.48 -6.18 -32.06
C SER A 337 -6.29 -5.00 -31.51
N LYS A 338 -7.29 -5.27 -30.66
CA LYS A 338 -8.12 -4.23 -30.01
C LYS A 338 -7.49 -3.69 -28.73
N ILE A 339 -6.44 -4.32 -28.21
CA ILE A 339 -5.80 -3.88 -26.96
C ILE A 339 -5.04 -2.58 -27.20
N LYS A 340 -5.40 -1.53 -26.44
CA LYS A 340 -4.75 -0.23 -26.51
C LYS A 340 -3.51 -0.20 -25.61
N ILE A 341 -2.36 -0.52 -26.19
CA ILE A 341 -1.08 -0.57 -25.46
C ILE A 341 -0.62 0.82 -25.04
N LEU A 342 -0.36 1.01 -23.75
CA LEU A 342 0.22 2.26 -23.24
C LEU A 342 1.72 2.38 -23.59
N PRO A 343 2.23 3.60 -23.85
CA PRO A 343 3.62 3.83 -24.24
C PRO A 343 4.68 3.21 -23.31
N VAL A 344 4.41 3.16 -22.01
CA VAL A 344 5.33 2.55 -21.02
C VAL A 344 5.61 1.07 -21.30
N PHE A 345 4.62 0.31 -21.78
CA PHE A 345 4.82 -1.10 -22.12
C PHE A 345 5.63 -1.26 -23.39
N LYS A 346 5.43 -0.36 -24.38
CA LYS A 346 6.27 -0.31 -25.59
C LYS A 346 7.74 -0.08 -25.21
N LYS A 347 8.00 0.88 -24.32
CA LYS A 347 9.33 1.20 -23.80
C LYS A 347 10.00 0.03 -23.07
N ILE A 348 9.26 -0.63 -22.17
CA ILE A 348 9.74 -1.81 -21.43
C ILE A 348 10.10 -2.94 -22.40
N LYS A 349 9.22 -3.21 -23.36
CA LYS A 349 9.43 -4.23 -24.38
C LYS A 349 10.67 -3.95 -25.23
N GLU A 350 10.80 -2.73 -25.73
CA GLU A 350 11.91 -2.31 -26.59
C GLU A 350 13.26 -2.46 -25.86
N ILE A 351 13.36 -1.92 -24.64
CA ILE A 351 14.60 -1.93 -23.87
C ILE A 351 14.97 -3.34 -23.40
N GLY A 352 13.98 -4.07 -22.87
CA GLY A 352 14.20 -5.42 -22.35
C GLY A 352 14.23 -6.52 -23.40
N LYS A 353 13.90 -6.21 -24.67
CA LYS A 353 13.65 -7.19 -25.74
C LYS A 353 12.70 -8.31 -25.29
N VAL A 354 11.69 -7.92 -24.51
CA VAL A 354 10.75 -8.86 -23.88
C VAL A 354 9.83 -9.44 -24.94
N GLN A 355 9.61 -10.76 -24.90
CA GLN A 355 8.71 -11.44 -25.84
C GLN A 355 7.25 -11.07 -25.56
N ASP A 356 6.39 -11.15 -26.58
CA ASP A 356 4.97 -10.76 -26.46
C ASP A 356 4.23 -11.57 -25.40
N GLU A 357 4.49 -12.89 -25.35
CA GLU A 357 3.88 -13.79 -24.37
C GLU A 357 4.26 -13.40 -22.93
N GLU A 358 5.53 -13.04 -22.71
CA GLU A 358 6.01 -12.59 -21.40
C GLU A 358 5.39 -11.22 -21.05
N MET A 359 5.28 -10.30 -22.01
CA MET A 359 4.59 -9.02 -21.79
C MET A 359 3.12 -9.22 -21.38
N LEU A 360 2.40 -10.10 -22.09
CA LEU A 360 0.98 -10.38 -21.85
C LEU A 360 0.70 -11.20 -20.58
N THR A 361 1.70 -11.93 -20.06
CA THR A 361 1.58 -12.71 -18.82
C THR A 361 2.01 -11.90 -17.60
N THR A 362 3.00 -11.04 -17.75
CA THR A 362 3.57 -10.26 -16.64
C THR A 362 2.85 -8.94 -16.42
N PHE A 363 2.37 -8.29 -17.48
CA PHE A 363 1.75 -6.98 -17.42
C PHE A 363 0.28 -6.99 -17.85
N ASN A 364 -0.42 -5.92 -17.45
CA ASN A 364 -1.79 -5.66 -17.85
C ASN A 364 -1.91 -5.07 -19.29
N CYS A 365 -0.78 -4.62 -19.85
CA CYS A 365 -0.66 -4.08 -21.21
C CYS A 365 -1.70 -3.00 -21.58
N GLY A 366 -2.20 -2.24 -20.60
CA GLY A 366 -3.17 -1.17 -20.83
C GLY A 366 -4.61 -1.52 -20.47
N VAL A 367 -4.89 -2.77 -20.07
CA VAL A 367 -6.21 -3.21 -19.58
C VAL A 367 -6.12 -3.51 -18.10
N GLY A 368 -6.72 -2.68 -17.24
CA GLY A 368 -6.66 -2.92 -15.79
C GLY A 368 -7.87 -3.69 -15.23
N LEU A 369 -9.01 -3.64 -15.91
CA LEU A 369 -10.21 -4.39 -15.53
C LEU A 369 -10.94 -4.88 -16.78
N ILE A 370 -11.52 -6.07 -16.68
CA ILE A 370 -12.41 -6.63 -17.69
C ILE A 370 -13.80 -6.82 -17.11
N LEU A 371 -14.83 -6.45 -17.87
CA LEU A 371 -16.23 -6.77 -17.58
C LEU A 371 -16.74 -7.74 -18.66
N VAL A 372 -17.42 -8.79 -18.24
CA VAL A 372 -18.24 -9.66 -19.09
C VAL A 372 -19.69 -9.24 -18.88
N VAL A 373 -20.36 -8.84 -19.96
CA VAL A 373 -21.67 -8.18 -19.88
C VAL A 373 -22.64 -8.77 -20.91
N LYS A 374 -23.94 -8.72 -20.60
CA LYS A 374 -24.97 -9.08 -21.58
C LYS A 374 -24.92 -8.14 -22.79
N GLU A 375 -25.11 -8.72 -23.99
CA GLU A 375 -24.97 -8.01 -25.27
C GLU A 375 -25.81 -6.73 -25.34
N GLU A 376 -27.06 -6.78 -24.88
CA GLU A 376 -27.96 -5.63 -24.92
C GLU A 376 -27.53 -4.46 -24.00
N TRP A 377 -26.69 -4.73 -23.00
CA TRP A 377 -26.18 -3.73 -22.06
C TRP A 377 -24.79 -3.20 -22.43
N ALA A 378 -24.04 -3.91 -23.29
CA ALA A 378 -22.65 -3.62 -23.60
C ALA A 378 -22.42 -2.15 -24.02
N LYS A 379 -23.21 -1.65 -24.98
CA LYS A 379 -23.08 -0.27 -25.46
C LYS A 379 -23.33 0.76 -24.36
N LYS A 380 -24.35 0.55 -23.53
CA LYS A 380 -24.72 1.49 -22.46
C LYS A 380 -23.66 1.53 -21.37
N LEU A 381 -23.18 0.37 -20.93
CA LEU A 381 -22.14 0.25 -19.90
C LEU A 381 -20.82 0.84 -20.41
N LYS A 382 -20.42 0.51 -21.64
CA LYS A 382 -19.26 1.11 -22.30
C LYS A 382 -19.36 2.64 -22.27
N THR A 383 -20.45 3.23 -22.78
CA THR A 383 -20.62 4.69 -22.82
C THR A 383 -20.66 5.33 -21.42
N HIS A 384 -21.11 4.61 -20.39
CA HIS A 384 -21.06 5.12 -19.02
C HIS A 384 -19.61 5.21 -18.52
N ILE A 385 -18.87 4.11 -18.61
CA ILE A 385 -17.49 4.00 -18.10
C ILE A 385 -16.53 4.92 -18.88
N ASP A 386 -16.67 4.96 -20.21
CA ASP A 386 -15.82 5.72 -21.16
C ASP A 386 -15.88 7.24 -20.96
N LYS A 387 -16.75 7.75 -20.07
CA LYS A 387 -16.75 9.16 -19.64
C LYS A 387 -15.58 9.50 -18.73
N ASP A 388 -15.19 8.56 -17.88
CA ASP A 388 -14.18 8.76 -16.84
C ASP A 388 -12.91 7.96 -17.13
N ILE A 389 -13.06 6.72 -17.62
CA ILE A 389 -11.93 5.84 -17.95
C ILE A 389 -12.22 5.14 -19.27
N SER A 390 -11.25 5.10 -20.20
CA SER A 390 -11.51 4.51 -21.52
C SER A 390 -12.01 3.07 -21.40
N CYS A 391 -13.14 2.81 -22.07
CA CYS A 391 -13.77 1.50 -22.10
C CYS A 391 -14.07 1.10 -23.54
N TYR A 392 -13.66 -0.11 -23.91
CA TYR A 392 -13.78 -0.62 -25.27
C TYR A 392 -13.98 -2.14 -25.29
N GLU A 393 -14.67 -2.61 -26.32
CA GLU A 393 -14.88 -4.03 -26.54
C GLU A 393 -13.59 -4.70 -27.03
N ILE A 394 -13.26 -5.85 -26.46
CA ILE A 394 -12.07 -6.64 -26.84
C ILE A 394 -12.41 -8.06 -27.26
N GLY A 395 -13.66 -8.49 -27.12
CA GLY A 395 -14.01 -9.89 -27.36
C GLY A 395 -15.44 -10.23 -26.99
N LYS A 396 -15.71 -11.53 -27.00
CA LYS A 396 -17.01 -12.11 -26.66
C LYS A 396 -16.83 -13.51 -26.06
N ILE A 397 -17.87 -13.99 -25.41
CA ILE A 397 -17.96 -15.35 -24.90
C ILE A 397 -18.55 -16.26 -25.98
N THR A 398 -17.88 -17.37 -26.27
CA THR A 398 -18.31 -18.41 -27.20
C THR A 398 -18.48 -19.75 -26.46
N ASN A 399 -19.14 -20.70 -27.12
CA ASN A 399 -19.16 -22.08 -26.61
C ASN A 399 -17.73 -22.64 -26.68
N GLY A 400 -17.29 -23.28 -25.60
CA GLY A 400 -15.97 -23.89 -25.53
C GLY A 400 -16.00 -25.34 -26.04
N ASP A 401 -15.22 -25.63 -27.07
CA ASP A 401 -14.98 -27.01 -27.54
C ASP A 401 -13.73 -27.64 -26.89
N SER A 402 -12.98 -26.87 -26.09
CA SER A 402 -11.68 -27.25 -25.53
C SER A 402 -11.55 -26.89 -24.04
N LEU A 403 -10.57 -27.48 -23.35
CA LEU A 403 -10.20 -27.12 -21.97
C LEU A 403 -9.65 -25.68 -21.83
N GLU A 404 -9.48 -24.95 -22.92
CA GLU A 404 -8.92 -23.60 -22.93
C GLU A 404 -10.02 -22.54 -22.75
N LYS A 405 -10.15 -22.03 -21.51
CA LYS A 405 -11.14 -21.02 -21.12
C LYS A 405 -10.96 -19.63 -21.74
N VAL A 406 -9.76 -19.32 -22.24
CA VAL A 406 -9.43 -18.01 -22.81
C VAL A 406 -8.55 -18.23 -24.03
N SER A 407 -9.01 -17.80 -25.19
CA SER A 407 -8.28 -17.87 -26.45
C SER A 407 -7.96 -16.46 -26.96
N PHE A 408 -6.80 -16.33 -27.60
CA PHE A 408 -6.36 -15.08 -28.20
C PHE A 408 -6.41 -15.21 -29.72
N SER A 409 -7.00 -14.22 -30.36
CA SER A 409 -7.03 -14.04 -31.81
C SER A 409 -6.24 -12.79 -32.21
N ASN A 410 -5.77 -12.76 -33.46
CA ASN A 410 -4.89 -11.72 -33.99
C ASN A 410 -3.61 -11.54 -33.15
N GLN A 411 -2.90 -10.43 -33.37
CA GLN A 411 -1.67 -10.11 -32.65
C GLN A 411 -1.79 -8.74 -31.99
N ILE A 412 -1.05 -8.58 -30.91
CA ILE A 412 -0.89 -7.31 -30.22
C ILE A 412 -0.24 -6.29 -31.16
N VAL A 413 -0.72 -5.05 -31.13
CA VAL A 413 -0.17 -3.95 -31.94
C VAL A 413 0.73 -3.10 -31.06
N TRP A 414 2.04 -3.20 -31.26
CA TRP A 414 3.03 -2.43 -30.54
C TRP A 414 3.35 -1.07 -31.18
N ASP A 415 2.94 -0.87 -32.43
CA ASP A 415 3.24 0.34 -33.21
C ASP A 415 2.36 1.53 -32.81
#